data_AF-V4ABJ1-F1
#
_entry.id   AF-V4ABJ1-F1
#
_cell.length_a   1.000
_cell.length_b   1.000
_cell.length_c   1.000
_cell.angle_alpha   90.00
_cell.angle_beta   90.00
_cell.angle_gamma   90.00
#
_symmetry.space_group_name_H-M   'P 1'
#
loop_
_entity.id
_entity.type
_entity.pdbx_description
1 polymer ?
#
loop_
_entity_poly.entity_id
_entity_poly.type
_entity_poly.pdbx_seq_one_letter_code
_entity_poly.pdbx_strand_id
1 'polypeptide(L)'
;MASGVLTGYISKYTVSIDTATSDLAAAQAMSVIGFLVGISAVVLIVLFVVMNKPVLRLVGLIASFVAAGFILIGVIVVGDFNNGFYDVGWAMIMAILGGLLYVGTGIVLVVDLVKK
;
A
#
# COMPACT_ATOMS: atom_id res chain seq x y z
N MET A 1 2.66 37.33 31.29
CA MET A 1 3.14 37.09 29.91
C MET A 1 3.58 35.64 29.63
N ALA A 2 3.80 34.79 30.64
CA ALA A 2 4.19 33.38 30.44
C ALA A 2 3.06 32.42 29.99
N SER A 3 1.79 32.77 30.24
CA SER A 3 0.63 31.90 29.94
C SER A 3 0.37 31.71 28.45
N GLY A 4 0.45 32.76 27.61
CA GLY A 4 0.17 32.65 26.18
C GLY A 4 1.22 31.87 25.38
N VAL A 5 2.45 31.83 25.89
CA VAL A 5 3.56 31.07 25.30
C VAL A 5 3.35 29.57 25.54
N LEU A 6 3.01 29.17 26.77
CA LEU A 6 2.65 27.78 27.12
C LEU A 6 1.45 27.26 26.33
N THR A 7 0.41 28.08 26.11
CA THR A 7 -0.75 27.70 25.29
C THR A 7 -0.37 27.48 23.82
N GLY A 8 0.54 28.31 23.28
CA GLY A 8 1.05 28.14 21.91
C GLY A 8 1.91 26.88 21.72
N TYR A 9 2.73 26.53 22.72
CA TYR A 9 3.48 25.27 22.70
C TYR A 9 2.53 24.06 22.77
N ILE A 10 1.60 24.04 23.72
CA ILE A 10 0.63 22.92 23.85
C ILE A 10 -0.18 22.76 22.57
N SER A 11 -0.65 23.85 21.97
CA SER A 11 -1.39 23.81 20.70
C SER A 11 -0.55 23.32 19.52
N LYS A 12 0.74 23.67 19.44
CA LYS A 12 1.62 23.13 18.40
C LYS A 12 1.86 21.63 18.58
N TYR A 13 2.10 21.19 19.81
CA TYR A 13 2.34 19.78 20.10
C TYR A 13 1.08 18.93 19.89
N THR A 14 -0.11 19.39 20.27
CA THR A 14 -1.35 18.64 20.02
C THR A 14 -1.67 18.52 18.52
N VAL A 15 -1.53 19.60 17.74
CA VAL A 15 -1.76 19.57 16.29
C VAL A 15 -0.74 18.65 15.59
N SER A 16 0.52 18.65 16.03
CA SER A 16 1.56 17.78 15.45
C SER A 16 1.30 16.30 15.73
N ILE A 17 0.77 15.96 16.92
CA ILE A 17 0.43 14.58 17.30
C ILE A 17 -0.86 14.11 16.61
N ASP A 18 -1.88 14.96 16.48
CA ASP A 18 -3.11 14.63 15.74
C ASP A 18 -2.81 14.35 14.26
N THR A 19 -1.93 15.14 13.65
CA THR A 19 -1.56 14.95 12.23
C THR A 19 -0.82 13.61 12.05
N ALA A 20 0.19 13.33 12.88
CA ALA A 20 0.95 12.09 12.82
C ALA A 20 0.09 10.82 13.05
N THR A 21 -0.88 10.88 13.97
CA THR A 21 -1.80 9.76 14.21
C THR A 21 -2.79 9.58 13.05
N SER A 22 -3.26 10.66 12.44
CA SER A 22 -4.15 10.61 11.27
C SER A 22 -3.46 10.05 10.02
N ASP A 23 -2.20 10.40 9.79
CA ASP A 23 -1.41 9.92 8.66
C ASP A 23 -1.07 8.43 8.80
N LEU A 24 -0.76 7.97 10.02
CA LEU A 24 -0.56 6.55 10.30
C LEU A 24 -1.84 5.74 10.07
N ALA A 25 -3.00 6.27 10.51
CA ALA A 25 -4.29 5.64 10.25
C ALA A 25 -4.62 5.58 8.75
N ALA A 26 -4.31 6.66 8.00
CA ALA A 26 -4.45 6.68 6.55
C ALA A 26 -3.55 5.64 5.86
N ALA A 27 -2.30 5.49 6.31
CA ALA A 27 -1.37 4.50 5.78
C ALA A 27 -1.86 3.06 6.01
N GLN A 28 -2.38 2.77 7.20
CA GLN A 28 -2.98 1.47 7.51
C GLN A 28 -4.21 1.19 6.63
N ALA A 29 -5.10 2.17 6.46
CA ALA A 29 -6.26 2.06 5.59
C ALA A 29 -5.85 1.79 4.13
N MET A 30 -4.84 2.50 3.63
CA MET A 30 -4.31 2.30 2.28
C MET A 30 -3.71 0.90 2.08
N SER A 31 -3.03 0.35 3.09
CA SER A 31 -2.52 -1.02 3.04
C SER A 31 -3.66 -2.05 2.98
N VAL A 32 -4.75 -1.84 3.73
CA VAL A 32 -5.93 -2.72 3.71
C VAL A 32 -6.64 -2.65 2.37
N ILE A 33 -6.82 -1.45 1.82
CA ILE A 33 -7.39 -1.24 0.47
C ILE A 33 -6.51 -1.94 -0.58
N GLY A 34 -5.19 -1.75 -0.52
CA GLY A 34 -4.25 -2.43 -1.40
C GLY A 34 -4.35 -3.96 -1.33
N PHE A 35 -4.56 -4.52 -0.14
CA PHE A 35 -4.78 -5.95 0.04
C PHE A 35 -6.11 -6.43 -0.59
N LEU A 36 -7.21 -5.70 -0.39
CA LEU A 36 -8.51 -6.02 -0.98
C LEU A 36 -8.47 -5.95 -2.52
N VAL A 37 -7.84 -4.92 -3.07
CA VAL A 37 -7.60 -4.79 -4.51
C VAL A 37 -6.73 -5.95 -5.00
N GLY A 38 -5.71 -6.33 -4.24
CA GLY A 38 -4.89 -7.50 -4.52
C GLY A 38 -5.69 -8.80 -4.63
N ILE A 39 -6.56 -9.09 -3.65
CA ILE A 39 -7.46 -10.26 -3.69
C ILE A 39 -8.33 -10.22 -4.96
N SER A 40 -8.90 -9.05 -5.28
CA SER A 40 -9.71 -8.91 -6.50
C SER A 40 -8.90 -9.17 -7.77
N ALA A 41 -7.63 -8.76 -7.82
CA ALA A 41 -6.73 -9.02 -8.93
C ALA A 41 -6.47 -10.53 -9.09
N VAL A 42 -6.23 -11.25 -7.98
CA VAL A 42 -6.06 -12.72 -7.99
C VAL A 42 -7.32 -13.41 -8.52
N VAL A 43 -8.50 -13.01 -8.04
CA VAL A 43 -9.78 -13.57 -8.51
C VAL A 43 -9.93 -13.35 -10.02
N LEU A 44 -9.63 -12.16 -10.53
CA LEU A 44 -9.70 -11.86 -11.96
C LEU A 44 -8.72 -12.68 -12.80
N ILE A 45 -7.50 -12.90 -12.30
CA ILE A 45 -6.49 -13.73 -12.97
C ILE A 45 -6.94 -15.20 -13.02
N VAL A 46 -7.47 -15.73 -11.91
CA VAL A 46 -8.03 -17.10 -11.88
C VAL A 46 -9.22 -17.22 -12.84
N LEU A 47 -10.11 -16.23 -12.85
CA LEU A 47 -11.24 -16.20 -13.77
C LEU A 47 -10.79 -16.14 -15.24
N PHE A 48 -9.69 -15.43 -15.53
CA PHE A 48 -9.06 -15.45 -16.85
C PHE A 48 -8.58 -16.84 -17.23
N VAL A 49 -7.90 -17.57 -16.33
CA VAL A 49 -7.44 -18.95 -16.62
C VAL A 49 -8.61 -19.87 -16.94
N VAL A 50 -9.75 -19.71 -16.26
CA VAL A 50 -10.95 -20.53 -16.47
C VAL A 50 -11.74 -20.13 -17.72
N MET A 51 -11.95 -18.82 -17.93
CA MET A 51 -12.83 -18.31 -19.00
C MET A 51 -12.10 -17.94 -20.30
N ASN A 52 -10.76 -17.87 -20.27
CA ASN A 52 -9.86 -17.55 -21.37
C ASN A 52 -10.23 -16.24 -22.13
N LYS A 53 -10.82 -15.27 -21.44
CA LYS A 53 -11.24 -14.00 -22.03
C LYS A 53 -10.11 -12.96 -21.95
N PRO A 54 -9.65 -12.38 -23.08
CA PRO A 54 -8.51 -11.47 -23.09
C PRO A 54 -8.75 -10.16 -22.33
N VAL A 55 -10.01 -9.74 -22.19
CA VAL A 55 -10.36 -8.54 -21.41
C VAL A 55 -10.05 -8.74 -19.93
N LEU A 56 -10.34 -9.91 -19.35
CA LEU A 56 -10.06 -10.20 -17.95
C LEU A 56 -8.56 -10.20 -17.64
N ARG A 57 -7.75 -10.59 -18.63
CA ARG A 57 -6.29 -10.54 -18.53
C ARG A 57 -5.78 -9.11 -18.40
N LEU A 58 -6.27 -8.19 -19.25
CA LEU A 58 -5.86 -6.79 -19.21
C LEU A 58 -6.30 -6.12 -17.89
N VAL A 59 -7.52 -6.40 -17.44
CA VAL A 59 -8.04 -5.86 -16.17
C VAL A 59 -7.25 -6.44 -14.97
N GLY A 60 -6.92 -7.73 -14.99
CA GLY A 60 -6.09 -8.37 -13.95
C GLY A 60 -4.67 -7.80 -13.88
N LEU A 61 -4.06 -7.50 -15.03
CA LEU A 61 -2.77 -6.82 -15.11
C LEU A 61 -2.83 -5.45 -14.44
N ILE A 62 -3.77 -4.59 -14.85
CA ILE A 62 -3.93 -3.25 -14.26
C ILE A 62 -4.18 -3.36 -12.76
N ALA A 63 -5.08 -4.25 -12.34
CA ALA A 63 -5.40 -4.46 -10.92
C ALA A 63 -4.18 -4.90 -10.10
N SER A 64 -3.30 -5.76 -10.65
CA SER A 64 -2.09 -6.21 -9.97
C SER A 64 -1.08 -5.06 -9.74
N PHE A 65 -0.88 -4.18 -10.72
CA PHE A 65 -0.02 -3.01 -10.57
C PHE A 65 -0.61 -1.98 -9.60
N VAL A 66 -1.92 -1.77 -9.66
CA VAL A 66 -2.62 -0.88 -8.74
C VAL A 66 -2.50 -1.39 -7.29
N ALA A 67 -2.69 -2.70 -7.07
CA ALA A 67 -2.49 -3.32 -5.75
C ALA A 67 -1.05 -3.13 -5.24
N ALA A 68 -0.05 -3.39 -6.08
CA ALA A 68 1.35 -3.17 -5.73
C ALA A 68 1.63 -1.70 -5.35
N GLY A 69 1.08 -0.76 -6.12
CA GLY A 69 1.22 0.67 -5.85
C GLY A 69 0.66 1.06 -4.49
N PHE A 70 -0.56 0.64 -4.16
CA PHE A 70 -1.18 0.92 -2.86
C PHE A 70 -0.40 0.31 -1.69
N ILE A 71 0.08 -0.93 -1.85
CA ILE A 71 0.88 -1.60 -0.81
C ILE A 71 2.20 -0.86 -0.58
N LEU A 72 2.92 -0.48 -1.66
CA LEU A 72 4.20 0.22 -1.55
C LEU A 72 4.04 1.63 -0.97
N ILE A 73 2.99 2.36 -1.34
CA ILE A 73 2.68 3.67 -0.74
C ILE A 73 2.47 3.52 0.77
N GLY A 74 1.69 2.51 1.20
CA GLY A 74 1.48 2.23 2.63
C GLY A 74 2.79 1.93 3.36
N VAL A 75 3.68 1.14 2.76
CA VAL A 75 5.00 0.84 3.32
C VAL A 75 5.89 2.09 3.43
N ILE A 76 5.92 2.93 2.40
CA ILE A 76 6.75 4.15 2.39
C ILE A 76 6.29 5.11 3.49
N VAL A 77 4.98 5.32 3.62
CA VAL A 77 4.43 6.23 4.65
C VAL A 77 4.73 5.69 6.05
N VAL A 78 4.48 4.40 6.32
CA VAL A 78 4.81 3.79 7.63
C VAL A 78 6.32 3.81 7.90
N GLY A 79 7.15 3.63 6.86
CA GLY A 79 8.61 3.70 6.97
C GLY A 79 9.12 5.10 7.32
N ASP A 80 8.53 6.14 6.74
CA ASP A 80 8.92 7.54 7.00
C ASP A 80 8.53 7.99 8.42
N PHE A 81 7.41 7.50 8.96
CA PHE A 81 7.07 7.70 10.38
C PHE A 81 8.02 7.00 11.35
N ASN A 82 8.73 5.97 10.90
CA ASN A 82 9.66 5.16 11.69
C ASN A 82 11.13 5.59 11.55
N ASN A 83 11.40 6.85 11.18
CA ASN A 83 12.73 7.43 10.94
C ASN A 83 13.73 7.43 12.15
N GLY A 84 13.52 6.58 13.17
CA GLY A 84 14.52 6.31 14.18
C GLY A 84 14.13 5.16 15.12
N PHE A 85 14.91 4.08 15.08
CA PHE A 85 15.07 3.09 16.16
C PHE A 85 13.93 2.11 16.48
N TYR A 86 12.82 2.08 15.74
CA TYR A 86 11.81 1.04 15.95
C TYR A 86 12.04 -0.16 15.04
N ASP A 87 12.07 -1.35 15.65
CA ASP A 87 12.16 -2.64 14.96
C ASP A 87 11.15 -2.68 13.82
N VAL A 88 11.66 -2.83 12.59
CA VAL A 88 10.83 -3.03 11.42
C VAL A 88 10.00 -4.29 11.65
N GLY A 89 8.74 -4.09 12.03
CA GLY A 89 7.86 -5.20 12.36
C GLY A 89 7.74 -6.17 11.19
N TRP A 90 7.63 -7.47 11.49
CA TRP A 90 7.45 -8.54 10.49
C TRP A 90 6.34 -8.22 9.46
N ALA A 91 5.30 -7.50 9.87
CA ALA A 91 4.23 -7.03 8.99
C ALA A 91 4.74 -6.15 7.83
N MET A 92 5.72 -5.27 8.06
CA MET A 92 6.28 -4.39 7.03
C MET A 92 7.11 -5.18 6.01
N ILE A 93 7.90 -6.16 6.48
CA ILE A 93 8.65 -7.08 5.60
C ILE A 93 7.68 -7.88 4.72
N MET A 94 6.61 -8.41 5.31
CA MET A 94 5.58 -9.15 4.56
C MET A 94 4.85 -8.27 3.55
N ALA A 95 4.58 -7.00 3.87
CA ALA A 95 3.99 -6.05 2.94
C ALA A 95 4.91 -5.77 1.74
N ILE A 96 6.22 -5.59 1.97
CA ILE A 96 7.22 -5.43 0.90
C ILE A 96 7.27 -6.66 0.00
N LEU A 97 7.34 -7.86 0.58
CA LEU A 97 7.33 -9.11 -0.17
C LEU A 97 6.05 -9.28 -0.99
N GLY A 98 4.89 -8.94 -0.41
CA GLY A 98 3.61 -8.93 -1.10
C GLY A 98 3.58 -7.96 -2.29
N GLY A 99 4.07 -6.73 -2.10
CA GLY A 99 4.21 -5.74 -3.16
C GLY A 99 5.09 -6.26 -4.31
N LEU A 100 6.25 -6.83 -4.00
CA LEU A 100 7.15 -7.43 -4.99
C LEU A 100 6.50 -8.59 -5.75
N LEU A 101 5.74 -9.45 -5.07
CA LEU A 101 5.01 -10.55 -5.71
C LEU A 101 3.92 -10.03 -6.67
N TYR A 102 3.20 -8.97 -6.32
CA TYR A 102 2.22 -8.35 -7.23
C TYR A 102 2.90 -7.73 -8.46
N VAL A 103 4.03 -7.04 -8.28
CA VAL A 103 4.82 -6.51 -9.40
C VAL A 103 5.32 -7.65 -10.30
N GLY A 104 5.86 -8.72 -9.71
CA GLY A 104 6.31 -9.91 -10.44
C GLY A 104 5.18 -10.55 -11.25
N THR A 105 4.00 -10.68 -10.65
CA THR A 105 2.79 -11.18 -11.31
C THR A 105 2.40 -10.29 -12.49
N GLY A 106 2.40 -8.97 -12.30
CA GLY A 106 2.15 -8.00 -13.36
C GLY A 106 3.13 -8.15 -14.53
N ILE A 107 4.42 -8.30 -14.25
CA ILE A 107 5.46 -8.51 -15.27
C ILE A 107 5.23 -9.81 -16.05
N VAL A 108 4.92 -10.92 -15.36
CA VAL A 108 4.61 -12.20 -16.02
C VAL A 108 3.40 -12.06 -16.95
N LEU A 109 2.36 -11.36 -16.50
CA LEU A 109 1.16 -11.11 -17.32
C LEU A 109 1.46 -10.24 -18.54
N VAL A 110 2.37 -9.25 -18.44
CA VAL A 110 2.85 -8.45 -19.57
C VAL A 110 3.63 -9.31 -20.55
N VAL A 111 4.59 -10.11 -20.08
CA VAL A 111 5.42 -10.96 -20.95
C VAL A 111 4.56 -11.94 -21.73
N ASP A 112 3.59 -12.58 -21.08
CA ASP A 112 2.68 -13.50 -21.74
C ASP A 112 1.68 -12.77 -22.67
N LEU A 113 1.52 -11.43 -22.55
CA LEU A 113 0.71 -10.62 -23.47
C LEU A 113 1.51 -10.24 -24.72
N VAL A 114 2.82 -10.03 -24.59
CA VAL A 114 3.74 -9.72 -25.70
C VAL A 114 4.12 -10.97 -26.50
N LYS A 115 4.19 -12.14 -25.86
CA LYS A 115 4.55 -13.41 -26.52
C LYS A 115 3.40 -14.04 -27.33
N LYS A 116 2.20 -13.48 -27.26
CA LYS A 116 0.98 -14.03 -27.86
C LYS A 116 0.52 -13.15 -29.01
#